data_AF-A0A2E3AF88-F1
#
_entry.id   AF-A0A2E3AF88-F1
#
_cell.length_a   1.000
_cell.length_b   1.000
_cell.length_c   1.000
_cell.angle_alpha   90.00
_cell.angle_beta   90.00
_cell.angle_gamma   90.00
#
_symmetry.space_group_name_H-M   'P 1'
#
loop_
_entity.id
_entity.type
_entity.pdbx_description
1 polymer ?
#
loop_
_entity_poly.entity_id
_entity_poly.type
_entity_poly.pdbx_seq_one_letter_code
_entity_poly.pdbx_strand_id
1 'polypeptide(L)'
;MKDVNQFIDDADGLESEREKEIGQHIGYRYDVNLVPDKSRLTPFLKKYMEIMGWDDLNWLEDIHMGYEEGAPAVFDRNNNGWVRIPSSIDLPDNQQDRDMIARELLLKFQMSDRHPLAKLRKAYMKF
;
A
#
# COMPACT_ATOMS: atom_id res chain seq x y z
N MET A 1 24.56 13.01 7.67
CA MET A 1 23.63 11.98 8.17
C MET A 1 23.13 12.46 9.52
N LYS A 2 21.82 12.63 9.69
CA LYS A 2 21.24 12.97 11.01
C LYS A 2 21.21 11.70 11.86
N ASP A 3 21.47 11.87 13.16
CA ASP A 3 21.63 10.79 14.14
C ASP A 3 20.33 10.00 14.32
N VAL A 4 20.43 8.67 14.48
CA VAL A 4 19.30 7.76 14.69
C VAL A 4 18.58 8.06 16.02
N ASN A 5 19.29 8.68 16.98
CA ASN A 5 18.74 9.03 18.29
C ASN A 5 18.10 10.43 18.35
N GLN A 6 18.01 11.16 17.24
CA GLN A 6 17.45 12.52 17.21
C GLN A 6 16.03 12.59 17.83
N PHE A 7 15.22 11.54 17.68
CA PHE A 7 13.84 11.49 18.21
C PHE A 7 13.74 11.05 19.68
N ILE A 8 14.85 10.60 20.27
CA ILE A 8 14.96 10.26 21.69
C ILE A 8 15.51 11.46 22.47
N ASP A 9 16.47 12.17 21.88
CA ASP A 9 17.24 13.20 22.56
C ASP A 9 16.64 14.62 22.42
N ASP A 10 15.74 14.84 21.46
CA ASP A 10 15.20 16.17 21.12
C ASP A 10 13.66 16.18 21.16
N ALA A 11 13.09 16.12 22.37
CA ALA A 11 11.64 16.26 22.59
C ALA A 11 11.08 17.62 22.08
N ASP A 12 11.95 18.63 21.99
CA ASP A 12 11.66 19.95 21.41
C ASP A 12 11.68 19.94 19.86
N GLY A 13 12.12 18.85 19.23
CA GLY A 13 12.20 18.68 17.77
C GLY A 13 10.89 18.26 17.09
N LEU A 14 9.77 18.17 17.83
CA LEU A 14 8.44 17.94 17.27
C LEU A 14 7.90 19.27 16.70
N GLU A 15 7.98 19.44 15.38
CA GLU A 15 7.75 20.72 14.68
C GLU A 15 6.30 21.22 14.74
N SER A 16 5.32 20.37 15.09
CA SER A 16 3.91 20.77 15.17
C SER A 16 3.25 20.46 16.53
N GLU A 17 2.29 21.30 16.93
CA GLU A 17 1.46 21.09 18.14
C GLU A 17 0.72 19.74 18.12
N ARG A 18 0.39 19.25 16.92
CA ARG A 18 -0.24 17.94 16.73
C ARG A 18 0.69 16.79 17.08
N GLU A 19 1.97 16.89 16.75
CA GLU A 19 2.96 15.85 17.07
C GLU A 19 3.23 15.78 18.58
N LYS A 20 3.21 16.93 19.25
CA LYS A 20 3.33 17.00 20.72
C LYS A 20 2.12 16.36 21.43
N GLU A 21 0.92 16.47 20.87
CA GLU A 21 -0.30 15.86 21.43
C GLU A 21 -0.30 14.33 21.30
N ILE A 22 0.25 13.78 20.21
CA ILE A 22 0.19 12.33 19.91
C ILE A 22 1.31 11.55 20.64
N GLY A 23 2.40 12.21 21.08
CA GLY A 23 3.48 11.61 21.89
C GLY A 23 4.58 10.91 21.08
N GLN A 24 5.35 10.00 21.70
CA GLN A 24 6.44 9.29 21.00
C GLN A 24 5.93 8.54 19.76
N HIS A 25 6.64 8.69 18.65
CA HIS A 25 6.36 7.97 17.41
C HIS A 25 7.54 7.06 17.10
N ILE A 26 7.22 5.82 16.75
CA ILE A 26 8.26 4.87 16.35
C ILE A 26 8.56 5.14 14.89
N GLY A 27 9.86 5.32 14.56
CA GLY A 27 10.33 5.91 13.31
C GLY A 27 9.81 5.26 12.03
N TYR A 28 9.31 4.02 12.07
CA TYR A 28 8.66 3.37 10.93
C TYR A 28 7.33 4.00 10.49
N ARG A 29 6.68 4.82 11.32
CA ARG A 29 5.56 5.66 10.84
C ARG A 29 6.00 6.67 9.77
N TYR A 30 7.30 7.01 9.75
CA TYR A 30 7.95 7.84 8.75
C TYR A 30 9.11 7.10 8.06
N ASP A 31 9.17 5.77 8.13
CA ASP A 31 9.93 4.98 7.16
C ASP A 31 9.07 4.91 5.89
N VAL A 32 8.81 6.12 5.38
CA VAL A 32 8.24 6.41 4.08
C VAL A 32 9.26 5.89 3.09
N ASN A 33 9.17 4.60 2.79
CA ASN A 33 9.59 4.12 1.49
C ASN A 33 8.61 4.69 0.46
N LEU A 34 8.82 5.99 0.23
CA LEU A 34 8.46 6.79 -0.92
C LEU A 34 7.00 6.66 -1.32
N VAL A 35 6.23 7.71 -1.00
CA VAL A 35 5.09 8.13 -1.82
C VAL A 35 5.43 7.77 -3.27
N PRO A 36 4.69 6.85 -3.93
CA PRO A 36 5.00 6.45 -5.27
C PRO A 36 5.23 7.68 -6.13
N ASP A 37 6.21 7.64 -7.03
CA ASP A 37 6.31 8.69 -8.04
C ASP A 37 4.94 8.78 -8.73
N LYS A 38 4.21 9.86 -8.43
CA LYS A 38 2.80 10.01 -8.83
C LYS A 38 2.66 10.01 -10.35
N SER A 39 3.73 10.32 -11.07
CA SER A 39 3.76 10.24 -12.54
C SER A 39 3.52 8.80 -13.03
N ARG A 40 3.97 7.80 -12.26
CA ARG A 40 3.95 6.37 -12.58
C ARG A 40 2.71 5.62 -12.08
N LEU A 41 1.85 6.30 -11.33
CA LEU A 41 0.55 5.73 -10.94
C LEU A 41 -0.17 5.23 -12.19
N THR A 42 -0.72 4.02 -12.10
CA THR A 42 -1.58 3.51 -13.16
C THR A 42 -2.84 4.38 -13.28
N PRO A 43 -3.50 4.41 -14.45
CA PRO A 43 -4.76 5.14 -14.61
C PRO A 43 -5.82 4.73 -13.58
N PHE A 44 -5.83 3.46 -13.18
CA PHE A 44 -6.73 2.96 -12.16
C PHE A 44 -6.44 3.55 -10.78
N LEU A 45 -5.17 3.54 -10.36
CA LEU A 45 -4.77 4.10 -9.07
C LEU A 45 -5.02 5.61 -8.99
N LYS A 46 -4.77 6.34 -10.08
CA LYS A 46 -5.10 7.78 -10.18
C LYS A 46 -6.59 8.02 -9.92
N LYS A 47 -7.46 7.27 -10.60
CA LYS A 47 -8.91 7.36 -10.41
C LYS A 47 -9.36 6.93 -9.02
N TYR A 48 -8.73 5.90 -8.45
CA TYR A 48 -9.03 5.45 -7.10
C TYR A 48 -8.74 6.56 -6.08
N MET A 49 -7.57 7.20 -6.14
CA MET A 49 -7.22 8.33 -5.28
C MET A 49 -8.21 9.50 -5.42
N GLU A 50 -8.59 9.84 -6.66
CA GLU A 50 -9.58 10.89 -6.93
C GLU A 50 -10.94 10.61 -6.26
N ILE A 51 -11.44 9.38 -6.39
CA ILE A 51 -12.73 8.98 -5.78
C ILE A 51 -12.65 9.01 -4.26
N MET A 52 -11.54 8.57 -3.68
CA MET A 52 -11.37 8.53 -2.23
C MET A 52 -11.07 9.91 -1.64
N GLY A 53 -10.68 10.89 -2.45
CA GLY A 53 -10.22 12.20 -2.00
C GLY A 53 -8.91 12.11 -1.21
N TRP A 54 -8.01 11.19 -1.60
CA TRP A 54 -6.76 10.93 -0.90
C TRP A 54 -5.56 11.49 -1.66
N ASP A 55 -4.59 12.02 -0.91
CA ASP A 55 -3.38 12.63 -1.46
C ASP A 55 -2.26 11.61 -1.73
N ASP A 56 -2.33 10.41 -1.16
CA ASP A 56 -1.34 9.34 -1.31
C ASP A 56 -1.96 7.93 -1.28
N LEU A 57 -1.08 6.93 -1.38
CA LEU A 57 -1.41 5.50 -1.31
C LEU A 57 -0.56 4.77 -0.26
N ASN A 58 -0.18 5.44 0.82
CA ASN A 58 0.75 4.86 1.81
C ASN A 58 0.22 3.56 2.43
N TRP A 59 -1.10 3.39 2.57
CA TRP A 59 -1.69 2.14 3.05
C TRP A 59 -1.43 0.92 2.14
N LEU A 60 -0.96 1.15 0.91
CA LEU A 60 -0.54 0.13 -0.05
C LEU A 60 1.00 0.00 -0.13
N GLU A 61 1.76 0.62 0.78
CA GLU A 61 3.23 0.65 0.71
C GLU A 61 3.85 -0.74 0.67
N ASP A 62 3.33 -1.64 1.51
CA ASP A 62 3.79 -3.03 1.68
C ASP A 62 3.17 -4.02 0.67
N ILE A 63 2.61 -3.52 -0.43
CA ILE A 63 2.10 -4.34 -1.53
C ILE A 63 3.08 -4.31 -2.69
N HIS A 64 3.62 -5.49 -3.04
CA HIS A 64 4.70 -5.61 -4.01
C HIS A 64 4.42 -6.69 -5.06
N MET A 65 5.04 -6.54 -6.23
CA MET A 65 5.14 -7.63 -7.17
C MET A 65 6.31 -8.53 -6.79
N GLY A 66 6.01 -9.78 -6.46
CA GLY A 66 7.00 -10.82 -6.21
C GLY A 66 6.82 -12.01 -7.16
N TYR A 67 7.39 -13.14 -6.77
CA TYR A 67 7.25 -14.41 -7.49
C TYR A 67 6.95 -15.54 -6.52
N GLU A 68 5.98 -16.37 -6.86
CA GLU A 68 5.64 -17.60 -6.17
C GLU A 68 5.85 -18.76 -7.15
N GLU A 69 6.74 -19.71 -6.81
CA GLU A 69 7.09 -20.85 -7.67
C GLU A 69 7.48 -20.44 -9.12
N GLY A 70 8.11 -19.28 -9.28
CA GLY A 70 8.52 -18.74 -10.59
C GLY A 70 7.40 -18.04 -11.37
N ALA A 71 6.16 -18.04 -10.87
CA ALA A 71 5.07 -17.26 -11.43
C ALA A 71 4.98 -15.89 -10.74
N PRO A 72 4.74 -14.79 -11.48
CA PRO A 72 4.54 -13.49 -10.86
C PRO A 72 3.30 -13.50 -9.96
N ALA A 73 3.42 -12.84 -8.81
CA ALA A 73 2.39 -12.83 -7.79
C ALA A 73 2.38 -11.50 -7.04
N VAL A 74 1.19 -11.03 -6.69
CA VAL A 74 1.01 -9.93 -5.74
C VAL A 74 1.27 -10.46 -4.34
N PHE A 75 2.21 -9.83 -3.65
CA PHE A 75 2.47 -10.06 -2.23
C PHE A 75 1.82 -8.95 -1.42
N ASP A 76 1.03 -9.34 -0.42
CA ASP A 76 0.41 -8.44 0.56
C ASP A 76 0.94 -8.78 1.96
N ARG A 77 1.73 -7.86 2.53
CA ARG A 77 2.33 -8.07 3.85
C ARG A 77 1.31 -8.04 4.98
N ASN A 78 0.21 -7.28 4.84
CA ASN A 78 -0.75 -7.09 5.92
C ASN A 78 -1.45 -8.40 6.30
N ASN A 79 -1.70 -9.26 5.31
CA ASN A 79 -2.24 -10.61 5.51
C ASN A 79 -1.23 -11.73 5.32
N ASN A 80 0.04 -11.39 5.05
CA ASN A 80 1.12 -12.32 4.69
C ASN A 80 0.70 -13.30 3.57
N GLY A 81 0.04 -12.77 2.55
CA GLY A 81 -0.60 -13.53 1.49
C GLY A 81 0.06 -13.33 0.13
N TRP A 82 -0.09 -14.34 -0.73
CA TRP A 82 0.37 -14.33 -2.12
C TRP A 82 -0.79 -14.62 -3.06
N VAL A 83 -0.90 -13.85 -4.14
CA VAL A 83 -1.91 -14.06 -5.18
C VAL A 83 -1.23 -14.04 -6.54
N ARG A 84 -1.14 -15.21 -7.19
CA ARG A 84 -0.59 -15.33 -8.56
C ARG A 84 -1.41 -14.50 -9.55
N ILE A 85 -0.71 -13.85 -10.46
CA ILE A 85 -1.33 -13.11 -11.56
C ILE A 85 -1.28 -13.95 -12.84
N PRO A 86 -2.23 -13.76 -13.78
CA PRO A 86 -2.17 -14.44 -15.07
C PRO A 86 -0.86 -14.14 -15.81
N SER A 87 -0.29 -15.16 -16.45
CA SER A 87 0.94 -15.03 -17.27
C SER A 87 0.75 -14.14 -18.50
N SER A 88 -0.48 -13.79 -18.86
CA SER A 88 -0.80 -12.85 -19.95
C SER A 88 -0.58 -11.39 -19.60
N ILE A 89 -0.24 -11.06 -18.34
CA ILE A 89 0.11 -9.71 -17.93
C ILE A 89 1.59 -9.49 -18.16
N ASP A 90 1.92 -8.60 -19.09
CA ASP A 90 3.30 -8.17 -19.30
C ASP A 90 3.75 -7.29 -18.13
N LEU A 91 4.83 -7.71 -17.47
CA LEU A 91 5.43 -6.95 -16.37
C LEU A 91 6.57 -6.06 -16.90
N PRO A 92 6.61 -4.79 -16.48
CA PRO A 92 7.70 -3.88 -16.81
C PRO A 92 9.02 -4.37 -16.22
N ASP A 93 10.14 -3.82 -16.67
CA ASP A 93 11.49 -4.21 -16.25
C ASP A 93 11.93 -3.61 -14.90
N ASN A 94 11.23 -2.57 -14.42
CA ASN A 94 11.56 -1.86 -13.20
C ASN A 94 10.59 -2.19 -12.05
N GLN A 95 11.11 -2.20 -10.82
CA GLN A 95 10.34 -2.63 -9.65
C GLN A 95 9.15 -1.72 -9.34
N GLN A 96 9.30 -0.40 -9.48
CA GLN A 96 8.27 0.54 -9.08
C GLN A 96 6.98 0.38 -9.90
N ASP A 97 7.08 0.26 -11.23
CA ASP A 97 5.89 0.02 -12.06
C ASP A 97 5.25 -1.34 -11.76
N ARG A 98 6.06 -2.36 -11.48
CA ARG A 98 5.55 -3.68 -11.08
C ARG A 98 4.74 -3.58 -9.80
N ASP A 99 5.24 -2.83 -8.82
CA ASP A 99 4.51 -2.61 -7.56
C ASP A 99 3.27 -1.74 -7.78
N MET A 100 3.28 -0.77 -8.72
CA MET A 100 2.05 -0.06 -9.11
C MET A 100 1.00 -1.02 -9.67
N ILE A 101 1.40 -1.97 -10.51
CA ILE A 101 0.51 -3.01 -11.03
C ILE A 101 0.03 -3.93 -9.90
N ALA A 102 0.90 -4.32 -8.97
CA ALA A 102 0.52 -5.16 -7.83
C ALA A 102 -0.58 -4.50 -6.98
N ARG A 103 -0.39 -3.21 -6.65
CA ARG A 103 -1.36 -2.38 -5.92
C ARG A 103 -2.70 -2.27 -6.65
N GLU A 104 -2.68 -2.03 -7.96
CA GLU A 104 -3.88 -2.01 -8.78
C GLU A 104 -4.62 -3.36 -8.77
N LEU A 105 -3.89 -4.47 -8.93
CA LEU A 105 -4.47 -5.80 -8.98
C LEU A 105 -5.12 -6.20 -7.65
N LEU A 106 -4.47 -5.88 -6.52
CA LEU A 106 -5.05 -6.08 -5.19
C LEU A 106 -6.37 -5.31 -5.05
N LEU A 107 -6.37 -4.03 -5.41
CA LEU A 107 -7.57 -3.19 -5.32
C LEU A 107 -8.70 -3.69 -6.21
N LYS A 108 -8.39 -4.08 -7.46
CA LYS A 108 -9.37 -4.68 -8.38
C LYS A 108 -9.95 -5.97 -7.82
N PHE A 109 -9.12 -6.79 -7.17
CA PHE A 109 -9.57 -8.00 -6.51
C PHE A 109 -10.51 -7.69 -5.33
N GLN A 110 -10.10 -6.80 -4.43
CA GLN A 110 -10.88 -6.40 -3.24
C GLN A 110 -12.23 -5.77 -3.62
N MET A 111 -12.26 -4.95 -4.67
CA MET A 111 -13.47 -4.30 -5.19
C MET A 111 -14.27 -5.16 -6.18
N SER A 112 -13.82 -6.38 -6.47
CA SER A 112 -14.51 -7.25 -7.43
C SER A 112 -15.87 -7.71 -6.88
N ASP A 113 -16.91 -7.71 -7.71
CA ASP A 113 -18.20 -8.34 -7.38
C ASP A 113 -18.07 -9.85 -7.10
N ARG A 114 -16.97 -10.46 -7.55
CA ARG A 114 -16.65 -11.88 -7.30
C ARG A 114 -15.89 -12.10 -6.01
N HIS A 115 -15.56 -11.04 -5.27
CA HIS A 115 -14.81 -11.15 -4.02
C HIS A 115 -15.55 -12.04 -3.01
N PRO A 116 -14.88 -13.00 -2.33
CA PRO A 116 -15.54 -13.93 -1.42
C PRO A 116 -16.34 -13.25 -0.30
N LEU A 117 -15.88 -12.09 0.18
CA LEU A 117 -16.61 -11.32 1.20
C LEU A 117 -17.97 -10.82 0.70
N ALA A 118 -18.17 -10.58 -0.61
CA ALA A 118 -19.48 -10.22 -1.14
C ALA A 118 -20.50 -11.36 -0.97
N LYS A 119 -20.06 -12.62 -1.15
CA LYS A 119 -20.89 -13.80 -0.90
C LYS A 119 -21.19 -13.98 0.59
N LEU A 120 -20.17 -13.85 1.44
CA LEU A 120 -20.35 -13.95 2.90
C LEU A 120 -21.27 -12.85 3.43
N ARG A 121 -21.10 -11.62 2.95
CA ARG A 121 -21.97 -10.49 3.28
C ARG A 121 -23.43 -10.79 2.91
N LYS A 122 -23.69 -11.33 1.71
CA LYS A 122 -25.06 -11.73 1.31
C LYS A 122 -25.65 -12.84 2.19
N ALA A 123 -24.83 -13.78 2.64
CA ALA A 123 -25.28 -14.91 3.45
C ALA A 123 -25.49 -14.57 4.94
N TYR A 124 -24.73 -13.61 5.48
CA TYR A 124 -24.61 -13.43 6.94
C TYR A 124 -24.80 -11.98 7.45
N MET A 125 -25.04 -10.99 6.59
CA MET A 125 -25.27 -9.61 7.06
C MET A 125 -26.54 -9.55 7.92
N LYS A 126 -26.42 -8.93 9.10
CA LYS A 126 -27.55 -8.58 9.97
C LYS A 126 -28.08 -7.19 9.60
N PHE A 127 -29.40 -7.02 9.67
CA PHE A 127 -30.11 -5.78 9.34
C PHE A 127 -29.88 -4.69 10.38
#